data_AF-A0A5A5RW60-F1
#
_entry.id   AF-A0A5A5RW60-F1
#
_cell.length_a   1.000
_cell.length_b   1.000
_cell.length_c   1.000
_cell.angle_alpha   90.00
_cell.angle_beta   90.00
_cell.angle_gamma   90.00
#
_symmetry.space_group_name_H-M   'P 1'
#
loop_
_entity.id
_entity.type
_entity.pdbx_description
1 polymer ?
#
loop_
_entity_poly.entity_id
_entity_poly.type
_entity_poly.pdbx_seq_one_letter_code
_entity_poly.pdbx_strand_id
1 'polypeptide(L)'
;MNPSYNNSIPLQRIKVSVIVSTYKSAQFIRGCLEDLVTQTLYEKGEVEIIIIDSASPENEGEIIHEFQENYPNIIYQRTRERETLYQAWNRAIKLARGSYLTNGNTDDRRCFNALEIMANYLDNNREISLVYADQLITTIKNDTFATTQALKHWNWPNYSYQQMRQGCCVGSQPMWRKMLHDKYGYFSENFRCAGDYEFWLRIGSQGEKMALIPEILGLYYLNLQGLEHGSNGQALQEHYQVCKIYEIPHPDMKDTEIKPNPVKMEDLGTILTKDEREKLQTIQAISQKKPPIIVIDGVIFQINQGKLARVWSSILEHWRQLEFSQYIVILDRNNTAPRWEEFKYWPAESYDYNCTGKDARKIQDICDRLQVNLFISTFYTSPLTTPSLLFLTSESPEENGKLSVDLEKHYAILSAARIIAFSSEIAQNLRKLYPQITLEKIDIIEFFEVNQKIAEEITNFFQSAIRESKESSQNQFWLELRKLQEAQQIMYRKQQQDYRTMQEMEISLKELENNHNYLQKNNQELREEINYLSSRKGIVKTLAKTSILLLAKIKKKLPIF
;
A
#
# COMPACT_ATOMS: atom_id res chain seq x y z
N MET A 1 10.08 16.70 -48.69
CA MET A 1 8.87 17.55 -48.62
C MET A 1 7.81 16.81 -47.84
N ASN A 2 7.35 17.50 -46.81
CA ASN A 2 6.31 17.27 -45.84
C ASN A 2 6.22 16.02 -44.93
N PRO A 3 6.03 16.29 -43.61
CA PRO A 3 5.95 15.32 -42.54
C PRO A 3 4.48 14.98 -42.21
N SER A 4 4.27 13.85 -41.56
CA SER A 4 3.11 13.67 -40.68
C SER A 4 3.60 13.05 -39.38
N TYR A 5 4.23 13.90 -38.54
CA TYR A 5 4.24 13.67 -37.11
C TYR A 5 2.79 13.77 -36.65
N ASN A 6 2.16 12.61 -36.53
CA ASN A 6 0.87 12.50 -35.88
C ASN A 6 1.12 12.78 -34.39
N ASN A 7 0.91 14.02 -33.97
CA ASN A 7 0.74 14.40 -32.56
C ASN A 7 -0.61 13.84 -32.08
N SER A 8 -0.74 12.51 -32.06
CA SER A 8 -1.76 11.89 -31.22
C SER A 8 -1.30 12.11 -29.78
N ILE A 9 -1.95 13.07 -29.11
CA ILE A 9 -1.98 13.15 -27.65
C ILE A 9 -2.11 11.71 -27.14
N PRO A 10 -1.22 11.21 -26.25
CA PRO A 10 -1.36 9.86 -25.73
C PRO A 10 -2.78 9.74 -25.17
N LEU A 11 -3.58 8.79 -25.69
CA LEU A 11 -4.87 8.45 -25.09
C LEU A 11 -4.61 8.19 -23.62
N GLN A 12 -5.04 9.11 -22.76
CA GLN A 12 -4.80 9.04 -21.32
C GLN A 12 -5.43 7.74 -20.83
N ARG A 13 -4.59 6.82 -20.33
CA ARG A 13 -5.02 5.46 -20.02
C ARG A 13 -5.86 5.49 -18.75
N ILE A 14 -7.16 5.26 -18.88
CA ILE A 14 -8.04 5.05 -17.72
C ILE A 14 -7.56 3.81 -16.95
N LYS A 15 -7.21 3.99 -15.69
CA LYS A 15 -6.75 2.95 -14.76
C LYS A 15 -7.92 2.37 -13.97
N VAL A 16 -8.78 3.25 -13.44
CA VAL A 16 -9.93 2.88 -12.59
C VAL A 16 -11.23 3.39 -13.21
N SER A 17 -12.23 2.52 -13.30
CA SER A 17 -13.61 2.93 -13.56
C SER A 17 -14.42 2.83 -12.27
N VAL A 18 -14.95 3.96 -11.82
CA VAL A 18 -15.86 4.01 -10.67
C VAL A 18 -17.28 3.81 -11.19
N ILE A 19 -17.95 2.74 -10.74
CA ILE A 19 -19.32 2.43 -11.14
C ILE A 19 -20.31 2.95 -10.09
N VAL A 20 -21.18 3.87 -10.48
CA VAL A 20 -22.15 4.53 -9.61
C VAL A 20 -23.55 4.13 -10.07
N SER A 21 -24.35 3.59 -9.16
CA SER A 21 -25.78 3.38 -9.37
C SER A 21 -26.53 4.46 -8.61
N THR A 22 -27.49 5.14 -9.24
CA THR A 22 -28.28 6.19 -8.60
C THR A 22 -29.78 5.95 -8.77
N TYR A 23 -30.52 6.12 -7.66
CA TYR A 23 -31.98 6.07 -7.57
C TYR A 23 -32.44 6.72 -6.26
N LYS A 24 -33.19 7.83 -6.34
CA LYS A 24 -33.66 8.59 -5.16
C LYS A 24 -32.51 8.97 -4.24
N SER A 25 -31.46 9.51 -4.84
CA SER A 25 -30.21 9.85 -4.14
C SER A 25 -29.80 11.29 -4.38
N ALA A 26 -30.73 12.18 -4.74
CA ALA A 26 -30.42 13.60 -4.97
C ALA A 26 -29.70 14.24 -3.77
N GLN A 27 -30.07 13.84 -2.55
CA GLN A 27 -29.42 14.30 -1.31
C GLN A 27 -27.91 13.97 -1.25
N PHE A 28 -27.46 12.92 -1.93
CA PHE A 28 -26.13 12.35 -1.74
C PHE A 28 -25.23 12.40 -2.98
N ILE A 29 -25.82 12.39 -4.18
CA ILE A 29 -25.07 12.26 -5.45
C ILE A 29 -24.09 13.40 -5.67
N ARG A 30 -24.42 14.64 -5.28
CA ARG A 30 -23.47 15.78 -5.37
C ARG A 30 -22.19 15.49 -4.59
N GLY A 31 -22.31 15.16 -3.31
CA GLY A 31 -21.13 14.89 -2.48
C GLY A 31 -20.36 13.64 -2.93
N CYS A 32 -21.04 12.65 -3.51
CA CYS A 32 -20.37 11.51 -4.15
C CYS A 32 -19.53 11.97 -5.35
N LEU A 33 -20.08 12.81 -6.22
CA LEU A 33 -19.34 13.34 -7.36
C LEU A 33 -18.18 14.21 -6.91
N GLU A 34 -18.37 15.13 -5.96
CA GLU A 34 -17.31 15.95 -5.35
C GLU A 34 -16.17 15.08 -4.80
N ASP A 35 -16.50 14.00 -4.08
CA ASP A 35 -15.53 13.03 -3.56
C ASP A 35 -14.73 12.34 -4.67
N LEU A 36 -15.41 11.92 -5.74
CA LEU A 36 -14.78 11.17 -6.83
C LEU A 36 -13.92 12.07 -7.75
N VAL A 37 -14.37 13.28 -8.07
CA VAL A 37 -13.61 14.20 -8.93
C VAL A 37 -12.42 14.84 -8.21
N THR A 38 -12.39 14.78 -6.88
CA THR A 38 -11.25 15.22 -6.06
C THR A 38 -10.26 14.10 -5.74
N GLN A 39 -10.50 12.88 -6.23
CA GLN A 39 -9.55 11.79 -6.06
C GLN A 39 -8.23 12.09 -6.79
N THR A 40 -7.11 11.73 -6.18
CA THR A 40 -5.77 11.98 -6.77
C THR A 40 -5.59 11.32 -8.13
N LEU A 41 -6.14 10.12 -8.36
CA LEU A 41 -6.13 9.49 -9.69
C LEU A 41 -7.03 10.21 -10.69
N TYR A 42 -8.11 10.87 -10.25
CA TYR A 42 -8.97 11.65 -11.13
C TYR A 42 -8.21 12.89 -11.64
N GLU A 43 -7.48 13.59 -10.76
CA GLU A 43 -6.61 14.71 -11.14
C GLU A 43 -5.53 14.31 -12.15
N LYS A 44 -5.04 13.05 -12.07
CA LYS A 44 -4.11 12.45 -13.04
C LYS A 44 -4.77 12.06 -14.38
N GLY A 45 -6.10 12.20 -14.48
CA GLY A 45 -6.90 11.78 -15.64
C GLY A 45 -6.96 10.27 -15.84
N GLU A 46 -6.72 9.49 -14.78
CA GLU A 46 -6.69 8.02 -14.82
C GLU A 46 -8.00 7.39 -14.30
N VAL A 47 -9.00 8.20 -13.96
CA VAL A 47 -10.31 7.75 -13.49
C VAL A 47 -11.38 8.16 -14.47
N GLU A 48 -12.31 7.23 -14.72
CA GLU A 48 -13.63 7.55 -15.27
C GLU A 48 -14.72 7.21 -14.25
N ILE A 49 -15.79 7.99 -14.25
CA ILE A 49 -16.94 7.82 -13.37
C ILE A 49 -18.13 7.46 -14.25
N ILE A 50 -18.68 6.26 -14.07
CA ILE A 50 -19.76 5.72 -14.89
C ILE A 50 -21.01 5.64 -14.02
N ILE A 51 -21.98 6.50 -14.32
CA ILE A 51 -23.20 6.67 -13.55
C ILE A 51 -24.37 6.07 -14.32
N ILE A 52 -25.00 5.08 -13.72
CA ILE A 52 -26.23 4.48 -14.21
C ILE A 52 -27.38 4.97 -13.34
N ASP A 53 -28.24 5.80 -13.93
CA ASP A 53 -29.46 6.30 -13.32
C ASP A 53 -30.62 5.37 -13.65
N SER A 54 -31.08 4.66 -12.62
CA SER A 54 -32.12 3.64 -12.68
C SER A 54 -33.53 4.25 -12.65
N ALA A 55 -33.79 5.18 -13.58
CA ALA A 55 -35.03 5.96 -13.69
C ALA A 55 -35.39 6.74 -12.41
N SER A 56 -34.43 7.49 -11.88
CA SER A 56 -34.59 8.28 -10.65
C SER A 56 -35.67 9.36 -10.81
N PRO A 57 -36.51 9.59 -9.78
CA PRO A 57 -37.62 10.53 -9.86
C PRO A 57 -37.28 11.95 -9.37
N GLU A 58 -36.08 12.17 -8.85
CA GLU A 58 -35.66 13.45 -8.27
C GLU A 58 -34.79 14.23 -9.30
N ASN A 59 -33.94 15.14 -8.83
CA ASN A 59 -33.11 15.99 -9.68
C ASN A 59 -31.67 15.46 -9.87
N GLU A 60 -31.43 14.15 -9.74
CA GLU A 60 -30.09 13.57 -9.91
C GLU A 60 -29.49 13.88 -11.27
N GLY A 61 -30.30 13.80 -12.34
CA GLY A 61 -29.86 14.10 -13.71
C GLY A 61 -29.36 15.53 -13.88
N GLU A 62 -30.01 16.51 -13.26
CA GLU A 62 -29.57 17.93 -13.31
C GLU A 62 -28.21 18.10 -12.63
N ILE A 63 -28.04 17.51 -11.44
CA ILE A 63 -26.77 17.54 -10.71
C ILE A 63 -25.67 16.87 -11.54
N ILE A 64 -25.94 15.71 -12.14
CA ILE A 64 -24.94 14.98 -12.92
C ILE A 64 -24.52 15.78 -14.17
N HIS A 65 -25.47 16.41 -14.87
CA HIS A 65 -25.17 17.24 -16.03
C HIS A 65 -24.27 18.44 -15.69
N GLU A 66 -24.51 19.11 -14.56
CA GLU A 66 -23.63 20.18 -14.05
C GLU A 66 -22.18 19.70 -13.88
N PHE A 67 -21.99 18.47 -13.36
CA PHE A 67 -20.65 17.90 -13.24
C PHE A 67 -20.06 17.53 -14.60
N GLN A 68 -20.84 16.97 -15.53
CA GLN A 68 -20.35 16.64 -16.88
C GLN A 68 -19.82 17.86 -17.65
N GLU A 69 -20.37 19.06 -17.41
CA GLU A 69 -19.86 20.30 -18.00
C GLU A 69 -18.43 20.64 -17.58
N ASN A 70 -18.04 20.26 -16.35
CA ASN A 70 -16.74 20.58 -15.76
C ASN A 70 -15.75 19.40 -15.77
N TYR A 71 -16.26 18.17 -15.92
CA TYR A 71 -15.52 16.93 -15.66
C TYR A 71 -15.72 15.93 -16.82
N PRO A 72 -14.85 15.93 -17.84
CA PRO A 72 -15.07 15.20 -19.10
C PRO A 72 -15.03 13.66 -18.97
N ASN A 73 -14.49 13.14 -17.86
CA ASN A 73 -14.41 11.71 -17.59
C ASN A 73 -15.66 11.15 -16.87
N ILE A 74 -16.77 11.90 -16.85
CA ILE A 74 -18.06 11.45 -16.31
C ILE A 74 -18.96 10.96 -17.44
N ILE A 75 -19.30 9.67 -17.39
CA ILE A 75 -20.21 8.98 -18.30
C ILE A 75 -21.53 8.80 -17.57
N TYR A 76 -22.62 9.34 -18.13
CA TYR A 76 -23.96 9.23 -17.57
C TYR A 76 -24.89 8.49 -18.53
N GLN A 77 -25.57 7.46 -18.02
CA GLN A 77 -26.64 6.76 -18.73
C GLN A 77 -27.85 6.61 -17.83
N ARG A 78 -29.01 7.01 -18.35
CA ARG A 78 -30.30 6.83 -17.67
C ARG A 78 -31.11 5.72 -18.33
N THR A 79 -31.69 4.84 -17.52
CA THR A 79 -32.62 3.80 -17.98
C THR A 79 -34.05 4.33 -18.08
N ARG A 80 -34.88 3.65 -18.89
CA ARG A 80 -36.29 4.01 -19.05
C ARG A 80 -37.13 3.61 -17.83
N GLU A 81 -36.77 2.51 -17.19
CA GLU A 81 -37.50 1.92 -16.07
C GLU A 81 -36.53 1.64 -14.92
N ARG A 82 -37.09 1.48 -13.72
CA ARG A 82 -36.32 1.18 -12.52
C ARG A 82 -35.69 -0.20 -12.64
N GLU A 83 -34.38 -0.26 -12.40
CA GLU A 83 -33.62 -1.50 -12.33
C GLU A 83 -32.97 -1.72 -10.97
N THR A 84 -32.52 -2.95 -10.72
CA THR A 84 -31.83 -3.30 -9.47
C THR A 84 -30.40 -2.75 -9.46
N LEU A 85 -29.79 -2.71 -8.26
CA LEU A 85 -28.40 -2.28 -8.08
C LEU A 85 -27.43 -3.04 -8.98
N TYR A 86 -27.53 -4.38 -9.01
CA TYR A 86 -26.60 -5.20 -9.79
C TYR A 86 -26.87 -5.14 -11.30
N GLN A 87 -28.11 -4.86 -11.72
CA GLN A 87 -28.39 -4.53 -13.13
C GLN A 87 -27.64 -3.26 -13.57
N ALA A 88 -27.73 -2.22 -12.75
CA ALA A 88 -27.01 -0.97 -12.98
C ALA A 88 -25.49 -1.16 -12.98
N TRP A 89 -24.93 -1.87 -11.99
CA TRP A 89 -23.50 -2.20 -11.96
C TRP A 89 -23.06 -3.00 -13.19
N ASN A 90 -23.83 -4.02 -13.60
CA ASN A 90 -23.51 -4.83 -14.79
C ASN A 90 -23.49 -3.99 -16.08
N ARG A 91 -24.35 -2.98 -16.21
CA ARG A 91 -24.28 -2.02 -17.33
C ARG A 91 -23.02 -1.17 -17.24
N ALA A 92 -22.72 -0.62 -16.07
CA ALA A 92 -21.54 0.20 -15.86
C ALA A 92 -20.24 -0.57 -16.16
N ILE A 93 -20.14 -1.84 -15.75
CA ILE A 93 -18.98 -2.71 -16.03
C ILE A 93 -18.77 -2.91 -17.53
N LYS A 94 -19.85 -3.03 -18.31
CA LYS A 94 -19.77 -3.18 -19.78
C LYS A 94 -19.27 -1.92 -20.46
N LEU A 95 -19.53 -0.74 -19.88
CA LEU A 95 -19.03 0.54 -20.36
C LEU A 95 -17.60 0.84 -19.91
N ALA A 96 -17.15 0.21 -18.81
CA ALA A 96 -15.85 0.47 -18.20
C ALA A 96 -14.65 0.14 -19.11
N ARG A 97 -13.73 1.09 -19.19
CA ARG A 97 -12.45 1.03 -19.91
C ARG A 97 -11.27 0.81 -18.96
N GLY A 98 -11.44 1.10 -17.67
CA GLY A 98 -10.44 0.91 -16.63
C GLY A 98 -10.02 -0.55 -16.46
N SER A 99 -8.78 -0.75 -16.04
CA SER A 99 -8.26 -2.08 -15.66
C SER A 99 -8.82 -2.55 -14.31
N TYR A 100 -9.16 -1.57 -13.46
CA TYR A 100 -9.75 -1.77 -12.14
C TYR A 100 -11.15 -1.19 -12.08
N LEU A 101 -12.01 -1.84 -11.30
CA LEU A 101 -13.37 -1.42 -11.00
C LEU A 101 -13.50 -1.17 -9.51
N THR A 102 -14.32 -0.19 -9.14
CA THR A 102 -14.79 0.01 -7.77
C THR A 102 -16.17 0.64 -7.81
N ASN A 103 -17.03 0.35 -6.82
CA ASN A 103 -18.34 0.98 -6.73
C ASN A 103 -18.27 2.35 -6.04
N GLY A 104 -19.03 3.32 -6.52
CA GLY A 104 -19.31 4.57 -5.81
C GLY A 104 -20.73 4.55 -5.27
N ASN A 105 -20.90 4.15 -4.02
CA ASN A 105 -22.19 4.31 -3.35
C ASN A 105 -22.42 5.80 -3.10
N THR A 106 -23.63 6.29 -3.40
CA THR A 106 -23.89 7.73 -3.41
C THR A 106 -23.74 8.37 -2.03
N ASP A 107 -23.99 7.62 -0.95
CA ASP A 107 -23.98 8.08 0.44
C ASP A 107 -22.65 7.83 1.18
N ASP A 108 -21.71 7.10 0.59
CA ASP A 108 -20.36 6.89 1.15
C ASP A 108 -19.35 7.92 0.62
N ARG A 109 -18.25 8.14 1.36
CA ARG A 109 -17.10 8.98 0.91
C ARG A 109 -15.79 8.21 1.01
N ARG A 110 -14.75 8.70 0.35
CA ARG A 110 -13.43 8.09 0.32
C ARG A 110 -12.39 9.03 0.90
N CYS A 111 -11.31 8.47 1.40
CA CYS A 111 -10.08 9.23 1.54
C CYS A 111 -9.70 9.78 0.15
N PHE A 112 -9.18 11.01 0.08
CA PHE A 112 -8.91 11.73 -1.18
C PHE A 112 -7.96 10.99 -2.13
N ASN A 113 -7.21 10.01 -1.64
CA ASN A 113 -6.26 9.19 -2.41
C ASN A 113 -6.60 7.69 -2.38
N ALA A 114 -7.80 7.31 -1.95
CA ALA A 114 -8.19 5.92 -1.79
C ALA A 114 -8.06 5.14 -3.10
N LEU A 115 -8.53 5.71 -4.22
CA LEU A 115 -8.46 5.05 -5.53
C LEU A 115 -7.01 4.76 -5.93
N GLU A 116 -6.09 5.68 -5.63
CA GLU A 116 -4.68 5.51 -5.95
C GLU A 116 -4.02 4.41 -5.14
N ILE A 117 -4.22 4.43 -3.83
CA ILE A 117 -3.66 3.42 -2.91
C ILE A 117 -4.14 2.03 -3.33
N MET A 118 -5.44 1.88 -3.58
CA MET A 118 -6.02 0.59 -3.98
C MET A 118 -5.50 0.10 -5.33
N ALA A 119 -5.41 0.99 -6.33
CA ALA A 119 -4.93 0.63 -7.65
C ALA A 119 -3.44 0.28 -7.65
N ASN A 120 -2.62 1.02 -6.90
CA ASN A 120 -1.19 0.74 -6.76
C ASN A 120 -0.93 -0.57 -6.00
N TYR A 121 -1.75 -0.89 -4.99
CA TYR A 121 -1.67 -2.19 -4.33
C TYR A 121 -1.91 -3.33 -5.31
N LEU A 122 -2.94 -3.23 -6.17
CA LEU A 122 -3.20 -4.23 -7.20
C LEU A 122 -2.09 -4.29 -8.26
N ASP A 123 -1.48 -3.16 -8.66
CA ASP A 123 -0.36 -3.18 -9.59
C ASP A 123 0.86 -3.93 -9.04
N ASN A 124 1.14 -3.74 -7.75
CA ASN A 124 2.29 -4.33 -7.06
C ASN A 124 2.07 -5.78 -6.63
N ASN A 125 0.82 -6.25 -6.55
CA ASN A 125 0.46 -7.61 -6.14
C ASN A 125 -0.43 -8.28 -7.20
N ARG A 126 0.21 -8.79 -8.26
CA ARG A 126 -0.49 -9.33 -9.45
C ARG A 126 -1.34 -10.56 -9.17
N GLU A 127 -1.02 -11.31 -8.13
CA GLU A 127 -1.75 -12.48 -7.64
C GLU A 127 -3.01 -12.12 -6.85
N ILE A 128 -3.18 -10.85 -6.47
CA ILE A 128 -4.36 -10.34 -5.78
C ILE A 128 -5.35 -9.83 -6.82
N SER A 129 -6.60 -10.27 -6.68
CA SER A 129 -7.69 -10.02 -7.63
C SER A 129 -8.66 -8.94 -7.15
N LEU A 130 -8.76 -8.76 -5.83
CA LEU A 130 -9.58 -7.75 -5.17
C LEU A 130 -8.85 -7.22 -3.92
N VAL A 131 -8.97 -5.92 -3.69
CA VAL A 131 -8.52 -5.27 -2.46
C VAL A 131 -9.68 -4.54 -1.79
N TYR A 132 -9.62 -4.48 -0.47
CA TYR A 132 -10.55 -3.74 0.37
C TYR A 132 -9.78 -3.12 1.53
N ALA A 133 -10.41 -2.20 2.24
CA ALA A 133 -9.79 -1.41 3.30
C ALA A 133 -10.81 -1.15 4.41
N ASP A 134 -10.31 -0.75 5.57
CA ASP A 134 -11.17 -0.30 6.66
C ASP A 134 -11.86 1.01 6.30
N GLN A 135 -12.99 1.26 6.96
CA GLN A 135 -13.82 2.43 6.71
C GLN A 135 -14.22 3.05 8.06
N LEU A 136 -14.07 4.37 8.16
CA LEU A 136 -14.66 5.13 9.26
C LEU A 136 -16.18 5.02 9.21
N ILE A 137 -16.84 5.07 10.36
CA ILE A 137 -18.30 4.99 10.45
C ILE A 137 -18.83 6.37 10.88
N THR A 138 -19.76 6.92 10.11
CA THR A 138 -20.46 8.19 10.43
C THR A 138 -21.97 8.04 10.36
N THR A 139 -22.67 8.80 11.18
CA THR A 139 -24.13 8.96 11.16
C THR A 139 -24.54 10.33 10.62
N ILE A 140 -23.57 11.15 10.22
CA ILE A 140 -23.78 12.49 9.67
C ILE A 140 -23.90 12.36 8.14
N LYS A 141 -25.07 12.74 7.61
CA LYS A 141 -25.30 12.74 6.16
C LYS A 141 -24.32 13.69 5.47
N ASN A 142 -23.75 13.25 4.35
CA ASN A 142 -22.78 14.02 3.56
C ASN A 142 -21.53 14.48 4.34
N ASP A 143 -21.22 13.82 5.46
CA ASP A 143 -19.90 13.97 6.09
C ASP A 143 -18.81 13.57 5.09
N THR A 144 -17.61 14.12 5.25
CA THR A 144 -16.48 13.88 4.34
C THR A 144 -15.31 13.30 5.10
N PHE A 145 -14.45 12.56 4.41
CA PHE A 145 -13.23 12.05 5.03
C PHE A 145 -12.38 13.19 5.61
N ALA A 146 -12.36 14.36 4.95
CA ALA A 146 -11.60 15.54 5.35
C ALA A 146 -12.14 16.26 6.61
N THR A 147 -13.40 16.06 6.98
CA THR A 147 -14.06 16.79 8.08
C THR A 147 -14.60 15.89 9.19
N THR A 148 -14.64 14.58 8.96
CA THR A 148 -15.31 13.66 9.86
C THR A 148 -14.70 13.65 11.27
N GLN A 149 -15.58 13.56 12.25
CA GLN A 149 -15.24 13.36 13.67
C GLN A 149 -15.38 11.89 14.09
N ALA A 150 -15.42 10.97 13.13
CA ALA A 150 -15.58 9.55 13.39
C ALA A 150 -14.56 9.05 14.44
N LEU A 151 -15.09 8.40 15.49
CA LEU A 151 -14.28 7.82 16.56
C LEU A 151 -14.06 6.32 16.36
N LYS A 152 -14.78 5.73 15.41
CA LYS A 152 -14.79 4.30 15.14
C LYS A 152 -14.58 3.99 13.66
N HIS A 153 -14.07 2.81 13.40
CA HIS A 153 -13.93 2.21 12.07
C HIS A 153 -14.42 0.77 12.10
N TRP A 154 -14.74 0.23 10.93
CA TRP A 154 -14.76 -1.22 10.75
C TRP A 154 -13.33 -1.77 10.86
N ASN A 155 -13.17 -2.92 11.51
CA ASN A 155 -11.91 -3.66 11.56
C ASN A 155 -12.11 -4.97 10.79
N TRP A 156 -11.99 -4.89 9.47
CA TRP A 156 -12.21 -6.04 8.61
C TRP A 156 -11.08 -7.07 8.82
N PRO A 157 -11.40 -8.38 8.82
CA PRO A 157 -10.36 -9.39 8.95
C PRO A 157 -9.55 -9.51 7.66
N ASN A 158 -8.32 -10.02 7.77
CA ASN A 158 -7.56 -10.49 6.62
C ASN A 158 -8.34 -11.55 5.86
N TYR A 159 -8.23 -11.53 4.53
CA TYR A 159 -8.98 -12.44 3.69
C TYR A 159 -8.55 -13.89 3.90
N SER A 160 -9.55 -14.74 4.10
CA SER A 160 -9.50 -16.14 3.74
C SER A 160 -10.86 -16.52 3.17
N TYR A 161 -10.89 -17.53 2.29
CA TYR A 161 -12.18 -18.00 1.79
C TYR A 161 -13.09 -18.50 2.93
N GLN A 162 -12.51 -19.12 3.96
CA GLN A 162 -13.27 -19.53 5.15
C GLN A 162 -13.86 -18.33 5.91
N GLN A 163 -13.11 -17.24 6.03
CA GLN A 163 -13.61 -16.00 6.64
C GLN A 163 -14.75 -15.40 5.81
N MET A 164 -14.61 -15.36 4.48
CA MET A 164 -15.67 -14.89 3.58
C MET A 164 -16.95 -15.73 3.74
N ARG A 165 -16.83 -17.06 3.94
CA ARG A 165 -17.99 -17.93 4.20
C ARG A 165 -18.71 -17.63 5.53
N GLN A 166 -18.07 -16.94 6.48
CA GLN A 166 -18.72 -16.54 7.73
C GLN A 166 -19.47 -15.20 7.59
N GLY A 167 -19.16 -14.42 6.56
CA GLY A 167 -19.78 -13.13 6.28
C GLY A 167 -18.93 -12.31 5.31
N CYS A 168 -19.58 -11.41 4.59
CA CYS A 168 -18.89 -10.52 3.66
C CYS A 168 -17.89 -9.65 4.42
N CYS A 169 -16.61 -9.71 4.04
CA CYS A 169 -15.52 -9.04 4.75
C CYS A 169 -14.81 -7.98 3.90
N VAL A 170 -15.41 -7.53 2.80
CA VAL A 170 -14.76 -6.63 1.82
C VAL A 170 -15.28 -5.19 1.85
N GLY A 171 -16.11 -4.85 2.83
CA GLY A 171 -16.65 -3.50 3.04
C GLY A 171 -17.49 -2.96 1.87
N SER A 172 -17.88 -1.69 1.95
CA SER A 172 -18.76 -1.07 0.94
C SER A 172 -18.02 -0.45 -0.24
N GLN A 173 -16.68 -0.44 -0.25
CA GLN A 173 -15.86 0.28 -1.24
C GLN A 173 -14.68 -0.53 -1.83
N PRO A 174 -14.82 -1.84 -2.13
CA PRO A 174 -13.72 -2.65 -2.66
C PRO A 174 -13.27 -2.20 -4.05
N MET A 175 -12.04 -2.56 -4.44
CA MET A 175 -11.53 -2.41 -5.79
C MET A 175 -11.07 -3.76 -6.33
N TRP A 176 -11.47 -4.11 -7.55
CA TRP A 176 -11.15 -5.40 -8.15
C TRP A 176 -10.74 -5.28 -9.61
N ARG A 177 -10.11 -6.34 -10.14
CA ARG A 177 -9.71 -6.40 -11.54
C ARG A 177 -10.92 -6.58 -12.45
N LYS A 178 -11.06 -5.72 -13.47
CA LYS A 178 -12.16 -5.80 -14.43
C LYS A 178 -12.26 -7.16 -15.13
N MET A 179 -11.10 -7.75 -15.46
CA MET A 179 -11.00 -9.05 -16.15
C MET A 179 -11.66 -10.22 -15.41
N LEU A 180 -11.96 -10.09 -14.11
CA LEU A 180 -12.73 -11.10 -13.40
C LEU A 180 -14.12 -11.33 -14.01
N HIS A 181 -14.72 -10.29 -14.61
CA HIS A 181 -16.01 -10.43 -15.27
C HIS A 181 -15.94 -11.18 -16.60
N ASP A 182 -14.79 -11.19 -17.27
CA ASP A 182 -14.60 -12.01 -18.47
C ASP A 182 -14.47 -13.51 -18.11
N LYS A 183 -13.88 -13.80 -16.94
CA LYS A 183 -13.63 -15.17 -16.47
C LYS A 183 -14.82 -15.78 -15.72
N TYR A 184 -15.44 -15.00 -14.85
CA TYR A 184 -16.49 -15.49 -13.95
C TYR A 184 -17.87 -14.93 -14.31
N GLY A 185 -17.98 -13.98 -15.24
CA GLY A 185 -19.24 -13.33 -15.56
C GLY A 185 -19.62 -12.20 -14.60
N TYR A 186 -20.85 -11.73 -14.72
CA TYR A 186 -21.37 -10.54 -14.06
C TYR A 186 -22.01 -10.84 -12.71
N PHE A 187 -22.36 -9.80 -11.93
CA PHE A 187 -23.13 -9.95 -10.70
C PHE A 187 -24.50 -10.56 -10.99
N SER A 188 -24.99 -11.42 -10.09
CA SER A 188 -26.32 -12.02 -10.23
C SER A 188 -27.41 -10.97 -9.99
N GLU A 189 -28.22 -10.71 -11.01
CA GLU A 189 -29.31 -9.72 -10.98
C GLU A 189 -30.50 -10.16 -10.11
N ASN A 190 -30.50 -11.41 -9.64
CA ASN A 190 -31.54 -11.98 -8.78
C ASN A 190 -31.46 -11.49 -7.33
N PHE A 191 -30.32 -10.93 -6.92
CA PHE A 191 -30.15 -10.33 -5.60
C PHE A 191 -30.48 -8.84 -5.64
N ARG A 192 -31.01 -8.30 -4.53
CA ARG A 192 -31.14 -6.86 -4.36
C ARG A 192 -29.96 -6.27 -3.61
N CYS A 193 -29.41 -6.98 -2.63
CA CYS A 193 -28.35 -6.47 -1.75
C CYS A 193 -27.21 -7.45 -1.46
N ALA A 194 -27.35 -8.76 -1.77
CA ALA A 194 -26.30 -9.75 -1.51
C ALA A 194 -25.55 -10.23 -2.77
N GLY A 195 -25.71 -9.57 -3.90
CA GLY A 195 -25.11 -9.98 -5.19
C GLY A 195 -23.60 -9.77 -5.24
N ASP A 196 -23.07 -8.80 -4.50
CA ASP A 196 -21.63 -8.60 -4.30
C ASP A 196 -21.05 -9.71 -3.43
N TYR A 197 -21.67 -10.00 -2.29
CA TYR A 197 -21.29 -11.10 -1.42
C TYR A 197 -21.27 -12.45 -2.17
N GLU A 198 -22.31 -12.71 -2.98
CA GLU A 198 -22.35 -13.86 -3.89
C GLU A 198 -21.14 -13.89 -4.82
N PHE A 199 -20.83 -12.77 -5.49
CA PHE A 199 -19.73 -12.72 -6.44
C PHE A 199 -18.37 -12.93 -5.77
N TRP A 200 -18.17 -12.38 -4.58
CA TRP A 200 -16.94 -12.57 -3.82
C TRP A 200 -16.75 -14.03 -3.38
N LEU A 201 -17.82 -14.70 -2.95
CA LEU A 201 -17.80 -16.14 -2.70
C LEU A 201 -17.53 -16.93 -3.98
N ARG A 202 -18.15 -16.55 -5.09
CA ARG A 202 -17.97 -17.22 -6.38
C ARG A 202 -16.52 -17.23 -6.82
N ILE A 203 -15.88 -16.07 -6.88
CA ILE A 203 -14.48 -15.98 -7.30
C ILE A 203 -13.53 -16.59 -6.26
N GLY A 204 -13.83 -16.44 -4.97
CA GLY A 204 -13.06 -17.06 -3.89
C GLY A 204 -13.08 -18.59 -3.93
N SER A 205 -14.21 -19.20 -4.28
CA SER A 205 -14.35 -20.66 -4.44
C SER A 205 -13.45 -21.22 -5.55
N GLN A 206 -13.05 -20.37 -6.49
CA GLN A 206 -12.16 -20.70 -7.61
C GLN A 206 -10.69 -20.40 -7.32
N GLY A 207 -10.37 -20.00 -6.08
CA GLY A 207 -9.00 -19.74 -5.63
C GLY A 207 -8.48 -18.33 -5.89
N GLU A 208 -9.34 -17.38 -6.31
CA GLU A 208 -8.95 -15.97 -6.41
C GLU A 208 -8.59 -15.42 -5.02
N LYS A 209 -7.49 -14.67 -4.94
CA LYS A 209 -7.01 -14.08 -3.70
C LYS A 209 -7.52 -12.65 -3.57
N MET A 210 -7.89 -12.28 -2.36
CA MET A 210 -8.22 -10.91 -1.99
C MET A 210 -7.28 -10.45 -0.88
N ALA A 211 -7.11 -9.14 -0.72
CA ALA A 211 -6.28 -8.59 0.33
C ALA A 211 -6.96 -7.41 1.04
N LEU A 212 -6.85 -7.41 2.37
CA LEU A 212 -7.07 -6.23 3.18
C LEU A 212 -5.84 -5.32 3.04
N ILE A 213 -6.07 -4.08 2.62
CA ILE A 213 -5.12 -3.00 2.78
C ILE A 213 -5.25 -2.55 4.23
N PRO A 214 -4.18 -2.59 5.04
CA PRO A 214 -4.22 -2.28 6.48
C PRO A 214 -4.28 -0.76 6.70
N GLU A 215 -5.27 -0.12 6.06
CA GLU A 215 -5.49 1.30 6.04
C GLU A 215 -6.98 1.62 6.07
N ILE A 216 -7.29 2.78 6.61
CA ILE A 216 -8.63 3.33 6.59
C ILE A 216 -8.75 4.24 5.37
N LEU A 217 -9.50 3.79 4.37
CA LEU A 217 -9.63 4.48 3.06
C LEU A 217 -11.06 4.92 2.74
N GLY A 218 -12.03 4.53 3.55
CA GLY A 218 -13.43 4.83 3.37
C GLY A 218 -14.06 5.60 4.52
N LEU A 219 -15.17 6.27 4.24
CA LEU A 219 -16.11 6.79 5.21
C LEU A 219 -17.49 6.24 4.84
N TYR A 220 -17.97 5.32 5.65
CA TYR A 220 -19.25 4.65 5.50
C TYR A 220 -20.34 5.42 6.26
N TYR A 221 -21.41 5.79 5.55
CA TYR A 221 -22.58 6.39 6.17
C TYR A 221 -23.54 5.30 6.65
N LEU A 222 -23.76 5.22 7.97
CA LEU A 222 -24.71 4.28 8.56
C LEU A 222 -26.15 4.72 8.28
N ASN A 223 -26.67 4.29 7.13
CA ASN A 223 -28.02 4.58 6.70
C ASN A 223 -29.01 3.52 7.19
N LEU A 224 -29.66 3.76 8.32
CA LEU A 224 -30.67 2.85 8.89
C LEU A 224 -31.90 2.65 8.00
N GLN A 225 -32.13 3.53 7.03
CA GLN A 225 -33.23 3.44 6.05
C GLN A 225 -32.75 2.95 4.67
N GLY A 226 -31.44 2.66 4.55
CA GLY A 226 -30.81 2.25 3.30
C GLY A 226 -31.17 0.81 2.91
N LEU A 227 -30.68 0.39 1.74
CA LEU A 227 -30.97 -0.93 1.18
C LEU A 227 -30.49 -2.08 2.10
N GLU A 228 -29.36 -1.87 2.77
CA GLU A 228 -28.76 -2.83 3.70
C GLU A 228 -29.59 -2.99 4.98
N HIS A 229 -29.91 -1.87 5.65
CA HIS A 229 -30.47 -1.86 7.00
C HIS A 229 -32.00 -1.68 7.07
N GLY A 230 -32.60 -1.02 6.09
CA GLY A 230 -34.02 -0.68 6.04
C GLY A 230 -34.91 -1.71 5.34
N SER A 231 -34.35 -2.82 4.86
CA SER A 231 -35.02 -3.74 3.94
C SER A 231 -35.98 -4.76 4.58
N ASN A 232 -36.49 -4.49 5.79
CA ASN A 232 -37.43 -5.36 6.53
C ASN A 232 -37.02 -6.85 6.56
N GLY A 233 -35.72 -7.13 6.66
CA GLY A 233 -35.21 -8.50 6.70
C GLY A 233 -34.81 -9.12 5.36
N GLN A 234 -35.02 -8.43 4.23
CA GLN A 234 -34.64 -8.94 2.92
C GLN A 234 -33.14 -9.22 2.81
N ALA A 235 -32.28 -8.36 3.38
CA ALA A 235 -30.83 -8.60 3.40
C ALA A 235 -30.46 -9.91 4.09
N LEU A 236 -31.15 -10.25 5.18
CA LEU A 236 -30.96 -11.51 5.89
C LEU A 236 -31.46 -12.71 5.07
N GLN A 237 -32.59 -12.57 4.38
CA GLN A 237 -33.11 -13.61 3.49
C GLN A 237 -32.14 -13.90 2.33
N GLU A 238 -31.64 -12.87 1.68
CA GLU A 238 -30.67 -13.02 0.58
C GLU A 238 -29.34 -13.59 1.07
N HIS A 239 -28.87 -13.19 2.26
CA HIS A 239 -27.72 -13.81 2.90
C HIS A 239 -27.92 -15.32 3.07
N TYR A 240 -29.08 -15.77 3.56
CA TYR A 240 -29.37 -17.21 3.67
C TYR A 240 -29.48 -17.92 2.32
N GLN A 241 -30.00 -17.27 1.29
CA GLN A 241 -29.98 -17.82 -0.06
C GLN A 241 -28.55 -18.06 -0.55
N VAL A 242 -27.65 -17.10 -0.33
CA VAL A 242 -26.22 -17.27 -0.62
C VAL A 242 -25.63 -18.40 0.20
N CYS A 243 -25.90 -18.48 1.51
CA CYS A 243 -25.44 -19.58 2.35
C CYS A 243 -25.91 -20.95 1.84
N LYS A 244 -27.14 -21.04 1.33
CA LYS A 244 -27.65 -22.29 0.71
C LYS A 244 -26.93 -22.64 -0.59
N ILE A 245 -26.65 -21.66 -1.46
CA ILE A 245 -25.92 -21.87 -2.73
C ILE A 245 -24.51 -22.43 -2.49
N TYR A 246 -23.83 -21.95 -1.44
CA TYR A 246 -22.44 -22.30 -1.12
C TYR A 246 -22.29 -23.30 0.05
N GLU A 247 -23.38 -23.98 0.42
CA GLU A 247 -23.42 -24.97 1.50
C GLU A 247 -22.77 -24.48 2.81
N ILE A 248 -23.01 -23.22 3.15
CA ILE A 248 -22.53 -22.57 4.37
C ILE A 248 -23.50 -22.90 5.51
N PRO A 249 -23.02 -23.37 6.67
CA PRO A 249 -23.86 -23.60 7.83
C PRO A 249 -24.62 -22.32 8.23
N HIS A 250 -25.94 -22.41 8.31
CA HIS A 250 -26.82 -21.33 8.74
C HIS A 250 -28.00 -21.92 9.53
N PRO A 251 -28.61 -21.17 10.45
CA PRO A 251 -29.81 -21.62 11.15
C PRO A 251 -30.96 -21.82 10.15
N ASP A 252 -31.71 -22.92 10.30
CA ASP A 252 -32.93 -23.18 9.52
C ASP A 252 -33.93 -22.04 9.74
N MET A 253 -34.35 -21.36 8.67
CA MET A 253 -35.44 -20.37 8.72
C MET A 253 -36.76 -21.09 9.03
N LYS A 254 -37.06 -21.32 10.30
CA LYS A 254 -38.43 -21.65 10.73
C LYS A 254 -39.20 -20.35 10.93
N ASP A 255 -39.83 -19.81 9.87
CA ASP A 255 -40.88 -18.77 9.88
C ASP A 255 -40.90 -17.83 11.10
N THR A 256 -39.75 -17.34 11.54
CA THR A 256 -39.63 -16.41 12.65
C THR A 256 -39.73 -15.03 12.03
N GLU A 257 -40.72 -14.26 12.48
CA GLU A 257 -40.88 -12.84 12.15
C GLU A 257 -39.49 -12.19 12.05
N ILE A 258 -39.09 -11.79 10.85
CA ILE A 258 -37.81 -11.13 10.65
C ILE A 258 -37.94 -9.73 11.24
N LYS A 259 -37.61 -9.61 12.52
CA LYS A 259 -37.60 -8.32 13.20
C LYS A 259 -36.37 -7.54 12.73
N PRO A 260 -36.50 -6.23 12.45
CA PRO A 260 -35.35 -5.38 12.20
C PRO A 260 -34.40 -5.52 13.38
N ASN A 261 -33.15 -5.91 13.13
CA ASN A 261 -32.14 -5.92 14.17
C ASN A 261 -31.77 -4.46 14.46
N PRO A 262 -32.03 -3.92 15.68
CA PRO A 262 -31.68 -2.54 15.98
C PRO A 262 -30.15 -2.43 16.03
N VAL A 263 -29.56 -1.93 14.95
CA VAL A 263 -28.12 -1.68 14.87
C VAL A 263 -27.80 -0.45 15.71
N LYS A 264 -27.11 -0.65 16.84
CA LYS A 264 -26.63 0.45 17.67
C LYS A 264 -25.19 0.79 17.35
N MET A 265 -24.90 2.09 17.28
CA MET A 265 -23.55 2.60 17.00
C MET A 265 -22.51 2.15 18.04
N GLU A 266 -22.92 1.95 19.31
CA GLU A 266 -22.04 1.44 20.37
C GLU A 266 -21.55 0.01 20.10
N ASP A 267 -22.35 -0.78 19.40
CA ASP A 267 -22.07 -2.18 19.06
C ASP A 267 -21.35 -2.32 17.70
N LEU A 268 -21.28 -1.25 16.90
CA LEU A 268 -20.60 -1.25 15.61
C LEU A 268 -19.15 -0.81 15.69
N GLY A 269 -18.29 -1.51 14.94
CA GLY A 269 -16.90 -1.14 14.72
C GLY A 269 -16.02 -1.15 15.97
N THR A 270 -14.76 -0.78 15.78
CA THR A 270 -13.74 -0.63 16.82
C THR A 270 -13.42 0.83 17.03
N ILE A 271 -13.04 1.19 18.28
CA ILE A 271 -12.55 2.53 18.58
C ILE A 271 -11.18 2.69 17.93
N LEU A 272 -10.98 3.82 17.24
CA LEU A 272 -9.67 4.16 16.67
C LEU A 272 -8.60 4.17 17.78
N THR A 273 -7.45 3.57 17.51
CA THR A 273 -6.27 3.70 18.34
C THR A 273 -5.73 5.13 18.31
N LYS A 274 -4.80 5.46 19.21
CA LYS A 274 -4.13 6.77 19.21
C LYS A 274 -3.39 7.02 17.89
N ASP A 275 -2.69 6.01 17.39
CA ASP A 275 -1.92 6.06 16.14
C ASP A 275 -2.82 6.32 14.92
N GLU A 276 -3.93 5.60 14.82
CA GLU A 276 -4.90 5.78 13.73
C GLU A 276 -5.53 7.18 13.75
N ARG A 277 -5.82 7.73 14.94
CA ARG A 277 -6.32 9.11 15.06
C ARG A 277 -5.29 10.14 14.60
N GLU A 278 -4.02 10.00 14.97
CA GLU A 278 -2.96 10.91 14.53
C GLU A 278 -2.75 10.85 13.01
N LYS A 279 -2.76 9.64 12.43
CA LYS A 279 -2.72 9.45 10.97
C LYS A 279 -3.92 10.10 10.30
N LEU A 280 -5.13 9.85 10.79
CA LEU A 280 -6.36 10.43 10.24
C LEU A 280 -6.31 11.96 10.27
N GLN A 281 -5.92 12.57 11.39
CA GLN A 281 -5.78 14.03 11.51
C GLN A 281 -4.79 14.59 10.48
N THR A 282 -3.67 13.90 10.27
CA THR A 282 -2.68 14.31 9.26
C THR A 282 -3.24 14.20 7.85
N ILE A 283 -3.93 13.11 7.52
CA ILE A 283 -4.59 12.92 6.21
C ILE A 283 -5.65 14.00 5.97
N GLN A 284 -6.48 14.30 6.97
CA GLN A 284 -7.49 15.36 6.92
C GLN A 284 -6.86 16.73 6.66
N ALA A 285 -5.80 17.06 7.41
CA ALA A 285 -5.09 18.32 7.24
C ALA A 285 -4.37 18.43 5.89
N ILE A 286 -4.03 17.30 5.27
CA ILE A 286 -3.50 17.23 3.90
C ILE A 286 -4.61 17.43 2.88
N SER A 287 -5.72 16.70 3.00
CA SER A 287 -6.86 16.77 2.08
C SER A 287 -7.43 18.19 1.92
N GLN A 288 -7.34 19.02 2.95
CA GLN A 288 -7.88 20.39 2.95
C GLN A 288 -7.00 21.42 2.19
N LYS A 289 -5.79 21.06 1.76
CA LYS A 289 -4.85 21.98 1.09
C LYS A 289 -4.21 21.28 -0.13
N LYS A 290 -4.16 21.94 -1.30
CA LYS A 290 -3.43 21.46 -2.50
C LYS A 290 -1.96 21.93 -2.70
N PRO A 291 -1.19 22.39 -1.69
CA PRO A 291 0.22 22.69 -1.91
C PRO A 291 1.08 21.42 -1.90
N PRO A 292 2.35 21.52 -2.36
CA PRO A 292 3.26 20.39 -2.29
C PRO A 292 3.45 19.89 -0.85
N ILE A 293 3.61 18.58 -0.73
CA ILE A 293 3.83 17.87 0.53
C ILE A 293 5.27 17.38 0.55
N ILE A 294 6.02 17.81 1.57
CA ILE A 294 7.40 17.43 1.81
C ILE A 294 7.42 16.58 3.08
N VAL A 295 7.87 15.34 2.98
CA VAL A 295 8.06 14.48 4.16
C VAL A 295 9.51 14.53 4.59
N ILE A 296 9.77 14.72 5.88
CA ILE A 296 11.11 14.62 6.47
C ILE A 296 11.16 13.36 7.33
N ASP A 297 12.15 12.49 7.10
CA ASP A 297 12.30 11.30 7.94
C ASP A 297 12.76 11.68 9.36
N GLY A 298 12.06 11.26 10.40
CA GLY A 298 12.46 11.51 11.80
C GLY A 298 13.50 10.53 12.34
N VAL A 299 14.04 9.60 11.54
CA VAL A 299 15.03 8.59 11.98
C VAL A 299 16.19 9.20 12.76
N ILE A 300 16.68 10.38 12.37
CA ILE A 300 17.79 11.03 13.05
C ILE A 300 17.53 11.33 14.54
N PHE A 301 16.27 11.45 14.95
CA PHE A 301 15.87 11.68 16.35
C PHE A 301 15.81 10.38 17.17
N GLN A 302 15.82 9.21 16.52
CA GLN A 302 15.97 7.92 17.18
C GLN A 302 17.43 7.62 17.54
N ILE A 303 18.35 8.14 16.74
CA ILE A 303 19.78 7.97 16.91
C ILE A 303 20.25 8.95 18.00
N ASN A 304 21.13 8.47 18.88
CA ASN A 304 21.69 9.25 19.98
C ASN A 304 22.14 10.65 19.50
N GLN A 305 21.72 11.72 20.19
CA GLN A 305 21.70 13.14 19.76
C GLN A 305 23.08 13.75 19.38
N GLY A 306 23.70 13.24 18.33
CA GLY A 306 24.96 13.71 17.78
C GLY A 306 24.84 15.06 17.08
N LYS A 307 25.94 15.50 16.46
CA LYS A 307 26.00 16.82 15.78
C LYS A 307 24.88 16.99 14.73
N LEU A 308 24.56 15.94 13.98
CA LEU A 308 23.54 15.99 12.91
C LEU A 308 22.11 16.17 13.46
N ALA A 309 21.77 15.50 14.57
CA ALA A 309 20.46 15.70 15.22
C ALA A 309 20.29 17.16 15.69
N ARG A 310 21.35 17.79 16.22
CA ARG A 310 21.32 19.21 16.62
C ARG A 310 21.13 20.14 15.43
N VAL A 311 21.77 19.84 14.30
CA VAL A 311 21.59 20.59 13.05
C VAL A 311 20.13 20.48 12.59
N TRP A 312 19.56 19.27 12.54
CA TRP A 312 18.15 19.08 12.17
C TRP A 312 17.19 19.79 13.13
N SER A 313 17.40 19.69 14.44
CA SER A 313 16.62 20.44 15.42
C SER A 313 16.68 21.94 15.17
N SER A 314 17.86 22.48 14.85
CA SER A 314 17.99 23.91 14.56
C SER A 314 17.33 24.33 13.23
N ILE A 315 17.38 23.48 12.19
CA ILE A 315 16.70 23.74 10.91
C ILE A 315 15.19 23.76 11.12
N LEU A 316 14.64 22.76 11.84
CA LEU A 316 13.20 22.69 12.12
C LEU A 316 12.74 23.85 13.01
N GLU A 317 13.55 24.25 14.00
CA GLU A 317 13.27 25.41 14.87
C GLU A 317 13.23 26.72 14.08
N HIS A 318 14.00 26.84 12.99
CA HIS A 318 13.89 27.97 12.08
C HIS A 318 12.64 27.85 11.18
N TRP A 319 12.42 26.69 10.55
CA TRP A 319 11.31 26.47 9.63
C TRP A 319 9.94 26.59 10.28
N ARG A 320 9.77 26.27 11.57
CA ARG A 320 8.48 26.44 12.26
C ARG A 320 8.00 27.90 12.26
N GLN A 321 8.93 28.84 12.17
CA GLN A 321 8.62 30.29 12.14
C GLN A 321 8.25 30.77 10.74
N LEU A 322 8.42 29.94 9.71
CA LEU A 322 8.14 30.27 8.32
C LEU A 322 6.81 29.63 7.87
N GLU A 323 6.14 30.24 6.90
CA GLU A 323 5.01 29.62 6.20
C GLU A 323 5.38 28.29 5.51
N PHE A 324 6.68 28.03 5.32
CA PHE A 324 7.19 26.79 4.76
C PHE A 324 6.84 25.55 5.60
N SER A 325 6.68 25.71 6.92
CA SER A 325 6.31 24.62 7.84
C SER A 325 5.00 23.92 7.46
N GLN A 326 4.05 24.63 6.85
CA GLN A 326 2.74 24.08 6.48
C GLN A 326 2.82 22.99 5.39
N TYR A 327 3.93 22.93 4.65
CA TYR A 327 4.20 21.95 3.59
C TYR A 327 4.93 20.71 4.12
N ILE A 328 5.35 20.73 5.39
CA ILE A 328 6.19 19.69 5.98
C ILE A 328 5.35 18.72 6.79
N VAL A 329 5.58 17.43 6.56
CA VAL A 329 5.14 16.33 7.41
C VAL A 329 6.38 15.62 7.97
N ILE A 330 6.51 15.56 9.29
CA ILE A 330 7.60 14.86 9.96
C ILE A 330 7.20 13.41 10.19
N LEU A 331 7.99 12.47 9.69
CA LEU A 331 7.81 11.04 9.95
C LEU A 331 8.34 10.72 11.35
N ASP A 332 7.46 10.71 12.36
CA ASP A 332 7.86 10.49 13.75
C ASP A 332 8.04 9.01 14.04
N ARG A 333 9.30 8.59 14.10
CA ARG A 333 9.69 7.21 14.33
C ARG A 333 9.62 6.89 15.82
N ASN A 334 8.55 6.23 16.25
CA ASN A 334 8.29 5.81 17.63
C ASN A 334 8.34 6.95 18.66
N ASN A 335 7.73 8.09 18.34
CA ASN A 335 7.61 9.26 19.23
C ASN A 335 8.97 9.83 19.69
N THR A 336 9.93 9.86 18.77
CA THR A 336 11.28 10.37 19.05
C THR A 336 11.50 11.78 18.50
N ALA A 337 10.73 12.19 17.48
CA ALA A 337 10.83 13.52 16.94
C ALA A 337 10.34 14.57 17.96
N PRO A 338 11.02 15.72 18.10
CA PRO A 338 10.48 16.82 18.90
C PRO A 338 9.14 17.30 18.32
N ARG A 339 8.24 17.76 19.19
CA ARG A 339 6.89 18.18 18.81
C ARG A 339 6.76 19.70 18.82
N TRP A 340 6.30 20.22 17.70
CA TRP A 340 5.95 21.62 17.44
C TRP A 340 4.58 21.68 16.77
N GLU A 341 3.74 22.66 17.10
CA GLU A 341 2.34 22.73 16.64
C GLU A 341 2.22 23.05 15.13
N GLU A 342 3.22 23.70 14.56
CA GLU A 342 3.20 24.19 13.18
C GLU A 342 3.48 23.09 12.14
N PHE A 343 4.08 21.97 12.57
CA PHE A 343 4.34 20.82 11.71
C PHE A 343 3.25 19.76 11.82
N LYS A 344 3.02 19.03 10.73
CA LYS A 344 2.24 17.80 10.74
C LYS A 344 3.15 16.62 11.06
N TYR A 345 2.61 15.58 11.71
CA TYR A 345 3.38 14.39 12.07
C TYR A 345 2.71 13.12 11.58
N TRP A 346 3.50 12.26 10.94
CA TRP A 346 3.09 10.92 10.59
C TRP A 346 3.72 9.92 11.56
N PRO A 347 2.95 9.25 12.42
CA PRO A 347 3.54 8.27 13.30
C PRO A 347 3.97 7.02 12.50
N ALA A 348 5.18 6.55 12.79
CA ALA A 348 5.78 5.40 12.14
C ALA A 348 6.60 4.53 13.09
N GLU A 349 6.79 3.28 12.69
CA GLU A 349 7.61 2.32 13.42
C GLU A 349 9.06 2.78 13.49
N SER A 350 9.76 2.33 14.53
CA SER A 350 11.20 2.52 14.65
C SER A 350 11.94 1.93 13.46
N TYR A 351 12.94 2.66 12.98
CA TYR A 351 13.89 2.11 12.02
C TYR A 351 14.75 1.03 12.67
N ASP A 352 14.83 -0.14 12.03
CA ASP A 352 15.61 -1.30 12.52
C ASP A 352 16.99 -1.33 11.87
N TYR A 353 18.00 -0.90 12.64
CA TYR A 353 19.41 -0.88 12.23
C TYR A 353 20.01 -2.26 11.91
N ASN A 354 19.34 -3.35 12.32
CA ASN A 354 19.79 -4.72 12.07
C ASN A 354 19.11 -5.35 10.84
N CYS A 355 18.09 -4.70 10.27
CA CYS A 355 17.31 -5.25 9.15
C CYS A 355 17.18 -4.22 8.01
N THR A 356 18.34 -3.77 7.54
CA THR A 356 18.43 -2.75 6.49
C THR A 356 17.84 -3.27 5.16
N GLY A 357 17.05 -2.44 4.47
CA GLY A 357 16.37 -2.76 3.21
C GLY A 357 14.88 -3.11 3.28
N LYS A 358 14.30 -3.27 4.48
CA LYS A 358 12.83 -3.40 4.64
C LYS A 358 12.10 -2.06 4.71
N ASP A 359 12.79 -1.02 5.12
CA ASP A 359 12.17 0.27 5.44
C ASP A 359 11.78 1.08 4.21
N ALA A 360 12.49 0.93 3.09
CA ALA A 360 12.21 1.66 1.85
C ALA A 360 10.79 1.46 1.30
N ARG A 361 10.25 0.24 1.41
CA ARG A 361 8.85 -0.05 1.04
C ARG A 361 7.87 0.67 1.96
N LYS A 362 8.09 0.59 3.27
CA LYS A 362 7.24 1.26 4.26
C LYS A 362 7.23 2.77 4.05
N ILE A 363 8.42 3.36 3.83
CA ILE A 363 8.54 4.78 3.50
C ILE A 363 7.80 5.10 2.20
N GLN A 364 7.94 4.27 1.16
CA GLN A 364 7.23 4.49 -0.10
C GLN A 364 5.72 4.46 0.10
N ASP A 365 5.20 3.48 0.84
CA ASP A 365 3.77 3.35 1.11
C ASP A 365 3.24 4.60 1.82
N ILE A 366 4.00 5.13 2.79
CA ILE A 366 3.70 6.39 3.46
C ILE A 366 3.75 7.56 2.48
N CYS A 367 4.75 7.59 1.59
CA CYS A 367 4.89 8.66 0.61
C CYS A 367 3.74 8.67 -0.40
N ASP A 368 3.33 7.51 -0.89
CA ASP A 368 2.17 7.36 -1.77
C ASP A 368 0.89 7.80 -1.05
N ARG A 369 0.76 7.42 0.23
CA ARG A 369 -0.39 7.79 1.07
C ARG A 369 -0.44 9.27 1.42
N LEU A 370 0.69 9.95 1.48
CA LEU A 370 0.72 11.39 1.70
C LEU A 370 0.83 12.18 0.40
N GLN A 371 0.87 11.52 -0.76
CA GLN A 371 1.13 12.15 -2.06
C GLN A 371 2.37 13.04 -2.03
N VAL A 372 3.42 12.54 -1.40
CA VAL A 372 4.65 13.27 -1.15
C VAL A 372 5.28 13.69 -2.47
N ASN A 373 5.51 14.99 -2.61
CA ASN A 373 6.23 15.57 -3.73
C ASN A 373 7.74 15.42 -3.56
N LEU A 374 8.23 15.46 -2.32
CA LEU A 374 9.61 15.22 -1.97
C LEU A 374 9.77 14.58 -0.61
N PHE A 375 10.60 13.55 -0.54
CA PHE A 375 11.08 12.96 0.70
C PHE A 375 12.47 13.49 1.06
N ILE A 376 12.63 14.10 2.22
CA ILE A 376 13.92 14.54 2.76
C ILE A 376 14.44 13.46 3.69
N SER A 377 15.53 12.84 3.28
CA SER A 377 16.19 11.81 4.07
C SER A 377 17.16 12.43 5.06
N THR A 378 16.89 12.22 6.36
CA THR A 378 17.76 12.69 7.46
C THR A 378 18.81 11.66 7.86
N PHE A 379 18.69 10.44 7.33
CA PHE A 379 19.62 9.32 7.48
C PHE A 379 19.84 8.67 6.10
N TYR A 380 20.34 7.44 6.03
CA TYR A 380 20.48 6.70 4.78
C TYR A 380 19.19 5.96 4.36
N THR A 381 18.02 6.47 4.76
CA THR A 381 16.72 5.93 4.36
C THR A 381 16.33 6.47 2.98
N SER A 382 15.55 5.71 2.21
CA SER A 382 15.05 6.21 0.93
C SER A 382 13.71 5.57 0.51
N PRO A 383 12.79 6.35 -0.09
CA PRO A 383 11.63 5.82 -0.79
C PRO A 383 12.03 5.07 -2.06
N LEU A 384 11.14 4.24 -2.59
CA LEU A 384 11.38 3.51 -3.84
C LEU A 384 11.18 4.39 -5.07
N THR A 385 10.13 5.21 -5.07
CA THR A 385 9.65 5.93 -6.24
C THR A 385 9.40 7.41 -6.02
N THR A 386 9.16 7.85 -4.80
CA THR A 386 9.05 9.27 -4.47
C THR A 386 10.41 9.96 -4.64
N PRO A 387 10.49 11.13 -5.31
CA PRO A 387 11.73 11.90 -5.37
C PRO A 387 12.28 12.15 -3.97
N SER A 388 13.60 11.99 -3.78
CA SER A 388 14.22 12.23 -2.48
C SER A 388 15.40 13.20 -2.50
N LEU A 389 15.55 13.96 -1.41
CA LEU A 389 16.67 14.86 -1.14
C LEU A 389 17.51 14.23 -0.03
N LEU A 390 18.78 13.97 -0.30
CA LEU A 390 19.70 13.34 0.64
C LEU A 390 20.72 14.35 1.17
N PHE A 391 20.96 14.32 2.48
CA PHE A 391 21.96 15.13 3.15
C PHE A 391 23.22 14.29 3.41
N LEU A 392 24.37 14.71 2.88
CA LEU A 392 25.64 14.01 3.03
C LEU A 392 26.64 14.82 3.85
N THR A 393 26.94 14.31 5.05
CA THR A 393 27.85 14.92 6.03
C THR A 393 29.21 14.22 6.15
N SER A 394 29.39 13.04 5.54
CA SER A 394 30.63 12.27 5.66
C SER A 394 31.00 11.51 4.38
N GLU A 395 32.32 11.35 4.20
CA GLU A 395 32.99 10.97 2.95
C GLU A 395 32.87 9.50 2.53
N SER A 396 32.41 8.61 3.42
CA SER A 396 32.50 7.16 3.19
C SER A 396 31.40 6.39 3.93
N PRO A 397 31.01 5.19 3.47
CA PRO A 397 30.50 4.14 4.37
C PRO A 397 31.40 4.08 5.61
N GLU A 398 30.82 4.08 6.81
CA GLU A 398 31.59 4.26 8.04
C GLU A 398 32.66 3.17 8.18
N GLU A 399 33.86 3.56 8.63
CA GLU A 399 35.04 2.70 8.92
C GLU A 399 34.78 1.52 9.89
N ASN A 400 33.53 1.29 10.28
CA ASN A 400 33.10 0.29 11.26
C ASN A 400 32.77 -1.08 10.64
N GLY A 401 32.81 -1.24 9.31
CA GLY A 401 32.63 -2.53 8.64
C GLY A 401 31.22 -3.13 8.75
N LYS A 402 30.18 -2.30 8.99
CA LYS A 402 28.78 -2.75 9.03
C LYS A 402 28.16 -2.67 7.63
N LEU A 403 28.39 -3.73 6.85
CA LEU A 403 27.93 -3.90 5.46
C LEU A 403 26.46 -3.49 5.22
N SER A 404 25.59 -3.72 6.21
CA SER A 404 24.16 -3.40 6.14
C SER A 404 23.87 -1.90 6.05
N VAL A 405 24.60 -1.06 6.79
CA VAL A 405 24.43 0.41 6.82
C VAL A 405 25.05 1.03 5.57
N ASP A 406 26.19 0.50 5.15
CA ASP A 406 26.90 0.95 3.95
C ASP A 406 26.07 0.72 2.68
N LEU A 407 25.35 -0.40 2.64
CA LEU A 407 24.43 -0.73 1.56
C LEU A 407 23.23 0.22 1.50
N GLU A 408 22.67 0.62 2.64
CA GLU A 408 21.59 1.62 2.65
C GLU A 408 22.07 3.01 2.25
N LYS A 409 23.26 3.43 2.72
CA LYS A 409 23.91 4.67 2.27
C LYS A 409 24.08 4.65 0.75
N HIS A 410 24.58 3.55 0.21
CA HIS A 410 24.72 3.34 -1.22
C HIS A 410 23.37 3.51 -1.95
N TYR A 411 22.34 2.84 -1.46
CA TYR A 411 21.00 2.92 -2.05
C TYR A 411 20.38 4.31 -1.98
N ALA A 412 20.50 5.01 -0.85
CA ALA A 412 20.01 6.38 -0.70
C ALA A 412 20.73 7.36 -1.63
N ILE A 413 22.05 7.21 -1.82
CA ILE A 413 22.84 8.03 -2.75
C ILE A 413 22.37 7.83 -4.20
N LEU A 414 22.17 6.58 -4.60
CA LEU A 414 21.72 6.25 -5.95
C LEU A 414 20.28 6.71 -6.20
N SER A 415 19.40 6.48 -5.23
CA SER A 415 17.97 6.78 -5.35
C SER A 415 17.63 8.25 -5.15
N ALA A 416 18.50 9.07 -4.55
CA ALA A 416 18.26 10.51 -4.38
C ALA A 416 18.01 11.20 -5.72
N ALA A 417 17.07 12.14 -5.78
CA ALA A 417 16.88 13.05 -6.90
C ALA A 417 17.91 14.21 -6.85
N ARG A 418 18.22 14.68 -5.64
CA ARG A 418 19.22 15.72 -5.34
C ARG A 418 19.99 15.38 -4.06
N ILE A 419 21.23 15.85 -3.97
CA ILE A 419 22.14 15.59 -2.86
C ILE A 419 22.71 16.91 -2.37
N ILE A 420 22.58 17.20 -1.07
CA ILE A 420 23.24 18.33 -0.42
C ILE A 420 24.50 17.81 0.26
N ALA A 421 25.67 18.22 -0.25
CA ALA A 421 26.98 17.88 0.29
C ALA A 421 27.53 19.02 1.16
N PHE A 422 27.97 18.69 2.38
CA PHE A 422 28.38 19.70 3.38
C PHE A 422 29.83 20.21 3.27
N SER A 423 30.51 19.89 2.17
CA SER A 423 31.76 20.51 1.77
C SER A 423 32.07 20.17 0.32
N SER A 424 32.89 21.01 -0.31
CA SER A 424 33.45 20.72 -1.63
C SER A 424 34.24 19.40 -1.65
N GLU A 425 34.86 19.02 -0.53
CA GLU A 425 35.60 17.77 -0.36
C GLU A 425 34.68 16.54 -0.42
N ILE A 426 33.56 16.57 0.32
CA ILE A 426 32.55 15.50 0.31
C ILE A 426 31.98 15.32 -1.10
N ALA A 427 31.66 16.41 -1.79
CA ALA A 427 31.14 16.37 -3.16
C ALA A 427 32.15 15.74 -4.14
N GLN A 428 33.43 16.10 -4.04
CA GLN A 428 34.48 15.52 -4.87
C GLN A 428 34.68 14.03 -4.59
N ASN A 429 34.68 13.62 -3.33
CA ASN A 429 34.86 12.23 -2.91
C ASN A 429 33.66 11.36 -3.33
N LEU A 430 32.43 11.87 -3.20
CA LEU A 430 31.23 11.22 -3.72
C LEU A 430 31.36 10.91 -5.21
N ARG A 431 31.85 11.86 -6.02
CA ARG A 431 32.00 11.66 -7.47
C ARG A 431 33.09 10.66 -7.84
N LYS A 432 34.14 10.53 -7.03
CA LYS A 432 35.16 9.48 -7.22
C LYS A 432 34.56 8.09 -7.00
N LEU A 433 33.73 7.94 -5.98
CA LEU A 433 33.08 6.66 -5.63
C LEU A 433 31.89 6.34 -6.55
N TYR A 434 31.19 7.36 -7.03
CA TYR A 434 30.00 7.26 -7.89
C TYR A 434 30.14 8.11 -9.16
N PRO A 435 30.97 7.70 -10.14
CA PRO A 435 31.25 8.49 -11.34
C PRO A 435 30.02 8.82 -12.19
N GLN A 436 28.94 8.05 -12.05
CA GLN A 436 27.65 8.26 -12.71
C GLN A 436 26.85 9.46 -12.17
N ILE A 437 27.21 9.99 -11.00
CA ILE A 437 26.54 11.16 -10.41
C ILE A 437 27.07 12.44 -11.07
N THR A 438 26.16 13.20 -11.70
CA THR A 438 26.47 14.49 -12.33
C THR A 438 26.54 15.62 -11.31
N LEU A 439 27.25 16.71 -11.66
CA LEU A 439 27.37 17.90 -10.81
C LEU A 439 26.02 18.58 -10.56
N GLU A 440 25.12 18.55 -11.53
CA GLU A 440 23.76 19.11 -11.42
C GLU A 440 22.91 18.43 -10.34
N LYS A 441 23.32 17.24 -9.86
CA LYS A 441 22.66 16.52 -8.77
C LYS A 441 23.13 16.98 -7.39
N ILE A 442 24.27 17.66 -7.30
CA ILE A 442 24.96 17.95 -6.05
C ILE A 442 24.96 19.45 -5.78
N ASP A 443 24.29 19.85 -4.72
CA ASP A 443 24.40 21.19 -4.13
C ASP A 443 25.45 21.17 -3.01
N ILE A 444 26.36 22.15 -2.99
CA ILE A 444 27.46 22.21 -2.03
C ILE A 444 27.20 23.33 -1.03
N ILE A 445 27.20 23.01 0.27
CA ILE A 445 27.03 23.98 1.35
C ILE A 445 28.20 23.89 2.34
N GLU A 446 29.00 24.95 2.43
CA GLU A 446 30.17 25.00 3.32
C GLU A 446 29.78 25.27 4.79
N PHE A 447 30.28 24.43 5.70
CA PHE A 447 29.77 24.22 7.07
C PHE A 447 30.11 25.30 8.12
N PHE A 448 30.33 26.57 7.74
CA PHE A 448 30.86 27.57 8.69
C PHE A 448 29.78 28.28 9.55
N GLU A 449 28.53 28.38 9.10
CA GLU A 449 27.38 28.87 9.89
C GLU A 449 26.10 28.11 9.51
N VAL A 450 25.96 26.92 10.08
CA VAL A 450 25.18 25.79 9.52
C VAL A 450 23.67 25.95 9.71
N ASN A 451 23.17 26.82 10.58
CA ASN A 451 21.79 26.63 11.02
C ASN A 451 20.78 27.41 10.18
N GLN A 452 20.98 28.72 10.06
CA GLN A 452 20.02 29.60 9.41
C GLN A 452 20.21 29.61 7.88
N LYS A 453 21.47 29.65 7.42
CA LYS A 453 21.81 29.68 6.00
C LYS A 453 21.35 28.42 5.25
N ILE A 454 21.54 27.23 5.83
CA ILE A 454 21.04 25.97 5.25
C ILE A 454 19.51 25.99 5.15
N ALA A 455 18.85 26.39 6.24
CA ALA A 455 17.40 26.49 6.26
C ALA A 455 16.89 27.48 5.21
N GLU A 456 17.55 28.63 5.03
CA GLU A 456 17.26 29.63 3.99
C GLU A 456 17.52 29.11 2.57
N GLU A 457 18.66 28.47 2.31
CA GLU A 457 19.00 27.92 0.98
C GLU A 457 18.02 26.82 0.55
N ILE A 458 17.69 25.91 1.45
CA ILE A 458 16.68 24.88 1.19
C ILE A 458 15.30 25.54 1.00
N THR A 459 14.95 26.52 1.84
CA THR A 459 13.69 27.26 1.66
C THR A 459 13.65 27.94 0.30
N ASN A 460 14.74 28.55 -0.16
CA ASN A 460 14.84 29.21 -1.46
C ASN A 460 14.71 28.21 -2.62
N PHE A 461 15.37 27.05 -2.51
CA PHE A 461 15.21 25.92 -3.43
C PHE A 461 13.73 25.56 -3.59
N PHE A 462 12.96 25.55 -2.50
CA PHE A 462 11.53 25.24 -2.54
C PHE A 462 10.63 26.42 -2.90
N GLN A 463 10.99 27.65 -2.56
CA GLN A 463 10.17 28.82 -2.83
C GLN A 463 9.95 29.03 -4.33
N SER A 464 10.94 28.71 -5.18
CA SER A 464 10.76 28.69 -6.63
C SER A 464 9.70 27.68 -7.05
N ALA A 465 9.76 26.46 -6.51
CA ALA A 465 8.81 25.38 -6.79
C ALA A 465 7.38 25.65 -6.29
N ILE A 466 7.27 26.34 -5.14
CA ILE A 466 6.01 26.73 -4.51
C ILE A 466 5.37 27.93 -5.22
N ARG A 467 6.17 28.81 -5.85
CA ARG A 467 5.66 29.90 -6.70
C ARG A 467 5.12 29.37 -8.04
N GLU A 468 5.85 28.46 -8.68
CA GLU A 468 5.40 27.82 -9.92
C GLU A 468 4.04 27.10 -9.78
N SER A 469 3.81 26.42 -8.65
CA SER A 469 2.54 25.71 -8.40
C SER A 469 1.34 26.63 -8.17
N LYS A 470 1.57 27.93 -7.90
CA LYS A 470 0.53 28.96 -7.78
C LYS A 470 0.22 29.63 -9.12
N GLU A 471 1.15 29.63 -10.07
CA GLU A 471 1.07 30.42 -11.31
C GLU A 471 0.87 29.57 -12.59
N SER A 472 1.17 28.26 -12.55
CA SER A 472 1.09 27.36 -13.71
C SER A 472 0.51 25.99 -13.35
N SER A 473 -0.41 25.47 -14.18
CA SER A 473 -0.95 24.12 -14.04
C SER A 473 0.06 23.00 -14.38
N GLN A 474 1.25 23.34 -14.90
CA GLN A 474 2.21 22.36 -15.41
C GLN A 474 3.30 21.92 -14.42
N ASN A 475 3.41 22.48 -13.21
CA ASN A 475 4.30 22.02 -12.13
C ASN A 475 5.68 21.50 -12.60
N GLN A 476 6.37 22.28 -13.45
CA GLN A 476 7.51 21.82 -14.24
C GLN A 476 8.69 21.36 -13.37
N PHE A 477 8.96 22.08 -12.27
CA PHE A 477 9.96 21.68 -11.27
C PHE A 477 9.70 20.28 -10.68
N TRP A 478 8.48 20.00 -10.21
CA TRP A 478 8.12 18.71 -9.62
C TRP A 478 8.13 17.57 -10.63
N LEU A 479 7.80 17.88 -11.88
CA LEU A 479 7.89 16.94 -12.99
C LEU A 479 9.35 16.58 -13.31
N GLU A 480 10.24 17.55 -13.30
CA GLU A 480 11.68 17.32 -13.50
C GLU A 480 12.27 16.43 -12.40
N LEU A 481 11.95 16.72 -11.13
CA LEU A 481 12.35 15.86 -10.00
C LEU A 481 11.86 14.42 -10.16
N ARG A 482 10.61 14.22 -10.62
CA ARG A 482 10.09 12.88 -10.91
C ARG A 482 10.81 12.19 -12.06
N LYS A 483 11.09 12.89 -13.15
CA LYS A 483 11.87 12.33 -14.28
C LYS A 483 13.27 11.91 -13.85
N LEU A 484 13.93 12.73 -13.03
CA LEU A 484 15.23 12.40 -12.45
C LEU A 484 15.13 11.15 -11.57
N GLN A 485 14.10 11.04 -10.73
CA GLN A 485 13.85 9.87 -9.90
C GLN A 485 13.61 8.61 -10.74
N GLU A 486 12.78 8.67 -11.78
CA GLU A 486 12.46 7.55 -12.67
C GLU A 486 13.70 7.02 -13.41
N ALA A 487 14.56 7.93 -13.90
CA ALA A 487 15.82 7.55 -14.55
C ALA A 487 16.73 6.74 -13.62
N GLN A 488 16.74 7.07 -12.32
CA GLN A 488 17.55 6.38 -11.31
C GLN A 488 16.93 5.06 -10.83
N GLN A 489 15.60 4.96 -10.81
CA GLN A 489 14.89 3.75 -10.39
C GLN A 489 15.19 2.53 -11.27
N ILE A 490 15.42 2.73 -12.58
CA ILE A 490 15.74 1.62 -13.49
C ILE A 490 17.07 0.96 -13.08
N MET A 491 18.04 1.77 -12.64
CA MET A 491 19.31 1.27 -12.11
C MET A 491 19.16 0.61 -10.74
N TYR A 492 18.40 1.26 -9.84
CA TYR A 492 18.14 0.76 -8.49
C TYR A 492 17.40 -0.59 -8.47
N ARG A 493 16.32 -0.73 -9.25
CA ARG A 493 15.53 -1.96 -9.31
C ARG A 493 16.36 -3.14 -9.84
N LYS A 494 17.20 -2.89 -10.84
CA LYS A 494 18.12 -3.90 -11.38
C LYS A 494 19.10 -4.39 -10.30
N GLN A 495 19.73 -3.46 -9.58
CA GLN A 495 20.69 -3.81 -8.52
C GLN A 495 20.05 -4.47 -7.29
N GLN A 496 18.83 -4.08 -6.90
CA GLN A 496 18.11 -4.79 -5.82
C GLN A 496 17.74 -6.22 -6.20
N GLN A 497 17.37 -6.44 -7.46
CA GLN A 497 17.08 -7.77 -7.97
C GLN A 497 18.35 -8.63 -7.96
N ASP A 498 19.46 -8.06 -8.44
CA ASP A 498 20.77 -8.71 -8.41
C ASP A 498 21.23 -9.04 -6.97
N TYR A 499 20.98 -8.14 -6.00
CA TYR A 499 21.32 -8.36 -4.58
C TYR A 499 20.46 -9.46 -3.93
N ARG A 500 19.15 -9.53 -4.21
CA ARG A 500 18.31 -10.63 -3.72
C ARG A 500 18.79 -11.97 -4.28
N THR A 501 19.11 -12.00 -5.57
CA THR A 501 19.69 -13.18 -6.19
C THR A 501 21.00 -13.58 -5.52
N MET A 502 21.88 -12.62 -5.19
CA MET A 502 23.09 -12.89 -4.40
C MET A 502 22.80 -13.46 -3.00
N GLN A 503 21.83 -12.92 -2.26
CA GLN A 503 21.49 -13.44 -0.93
C GLN A 503 20.92 -14.87 -0.99
N GLU A 504 20.08 -15.16 -1.99
CA GLU A 504 19.56 -16.51 -2.24
C GLU A 504 20.70 -17.49 -2.59
N MET A 505 21.69 -17.01 -3.34
CA MET A 505 22.91 -17.77 -3.64
C MET A 505 23.77 -18.02 -2.39
N GLU A 506 23.95 -17.03 -1.50
CA GLU A 506 24.69 -17.20 -0.25
C GLU A 506 24.02 -18.19 0.72
N ILE A 507 22.69 -18.15 0.83
CA ILE A 507 21.92 -19.12 1.63
C ILE A 507 22.15 -20.53 1.07
N SER A 508 22.03 -20.67 -0.26
CA SER A 508 22.27 -21.93 -0.96
C SER A 508 23.71 -22.42 -0.78
N LEU A 509 24.69 -21.52 -0.76
CA LEU A 509 26.10 -21.85 -0.54
C LEU A 509 26.33 -22.39 0.88
N LYS A 510 25.75 -21.76 1.90
CA LYS A 510 25.82 -22.24 3.29
C LYS A 510 25.17 -23.61 3.47
N GLU A 511 24.04 -23.85 2.80
CA GLU A 511 23.41 -25.19 2.80
C GLU A 511 24.32 -26.24 2.15
N LEU A 512 24.97 -25.90 1.04
CA LEU A 512 25.95 -26.77 0.38
C LEU A 512 27.17 -27.06 1.26
N GLU A 513 27.70 -26.06 1.96
CA GLU A 513 28.82 -26.22 2.91
C GLU A 513 28.44 -27.13 4.09
N ASN A 514 27.24 -26.93 4.66
CA ASN A 514 26.73 -27.79 5.73
C ASN A 514 26.58 -29.25 5.27
N ASN A 515 26.03 -29.45 4.07
CA ASN A 515 25.92 -30.78 3.46
C ASN A 515 27.29 -31.41 3.18
N HIS A 516 28.26 -30.62 2.70
CA HIS A 516 29.63 -31.09 2.48
C HIS A 516 30.29 -31.55 3.78
N ASN A 517 30.20 -30.76 4.84
CA ASN A 517 30.75 -31.10 6.16
C ASN A 517 30.10 -32.36 6.75
N TYR A 518 28.77 -32.49 6.59
CA TYR A 518 28.04 -33.70 6.98
C TYR A 518 28.54 -34.95 6.23
N LEU A 519 28.73 -34.85 4.90
CA LEU A 519 29.25 -35.94 4.09
C LEU A 519 30.71 -36.30 4.41
N GLN A 520 31.55 -35.32 4.73
CA GLN A 520 32.93 -35.58 5.16
C GLN A 520 32.95 -36.36 6.48
N LYS A 521 32.12 -35.99 7.46
CA LYS A 521 32.01 -36.70 8.73
C LYS A 521 31.55 -38.14 8.54
N ASN A 522 30.49 -38.36 7.77
CA ASN A 522 30.01 -39.71 7.46
C ASN A 522 31.07 -40.57 6.74
N ASN A 523 31.82 -39.99 5.80
CA ASN A 523 32.92 -40.69 5.14
C ASN A 523 34.04 -41.06 6.09
N GLN A 524 34.35 -40.20 7.08
CA GLN A 524 35.34 -40.51 8.10
C GLN A 524 34.87 -41.65 9.01
N GLU A 525 33.61 -41.63 9.47
CA GLU A 525 33.02 -42.70 10.27
C GLU A 525 33.03 -44.04 9.51
N LEU A 526 32.64 -44.04 8.22
CA LEU A 526 32.71 -45.23 7.38
C LEU A 526 34.15 -45.75 7.20
N ARG A 527 35.13 -44.86 7.05
CA ARG A 527 36.55 -45.25 6.98
C ARG A 527 37.02 -45.89 8.28
N GLU A 528 36.63 -45.33 9.42
CA GLU A 528 36.93 -45.89 10.74
C GLU A 528 36.28 -47.26 10.93
N GLU A 529 35.03 -47.43 10.48
CA GLU A 529 34.32 -48.71 10.52
C GLU A 529 34.96 -49.76 9.60
N ILE A 530 35.33 -49.39 8.37
CA ILE A 530 36.07 -50.26 7.44
C ILE A 530 37.41 -50.68 8.06
N ASN A 531 38.15 -49.74 8.64
CA ASN A 531 39.42 -50.03 9.31
C ASN A 531 39.23 -50.96 10.51
N TYR A 532 38.17 -50.75 11.31
CA TYR A 532 37.83 -51.63 12.41
C TYR A 532 37.48 -53.04 11.93
N LEU A 533 36.59 -53.16 10.93
CA LEU A 533 36.17 -54.44 10.36
C LEU A 533 37.33 -55.20 9.71
N SER A 534 38.29 -54.48 9.13
CA SER A 534 39.51 -55.04 8.53
C SER A 534 40.57 -55.40 9.58
N SER A 535 40.45 -54.89 10.80
CA SER A 535 41.38 -55.21 11.89
C SER A 535 41.18 -56.64 12.42
N ARG A 536 42.25 -57.24 12.95
CA ARG A 536 42.21 -58.59 13.56
C ARG A 536 41.13 -58.70 14.64
N LYS A 537 40.91 -57.62 15.41
CA LYS A 537 39.88 -57.55 16.48
C LYS A 537 38.47 -57.49 15.91
N GLY A 538 38.24 -56.72 14.84
CA GLY A 538 36.96 -56.66 14.15
C GLY A 538 36.62 -57.98 13.45
N ILE A 539 37.56 -58.58 12.74
CA ILE A 539 37.40 -59.89 12.07
C ILE A 539 36.99 -60.97 13.09
N VAL A 540 37.69 -61.07 14.23
CA VAL A 540 37.36 -62.05 15.29
C VAL A 540 35.96 -61.81 15.86
N LYS A 541 35.60 -60.55 16.14
CA LYS A 541 34.28 -60.22 16.68
C LYS A 541 33.17 -60.53 15.69
N THR A 542 33.35 -60.21 14.41
CA THR A 542 32.38 -60.50 13.34
C THR A 542 32.24 -62.00 13.15
N LEU A 543 33.34 -62.75 13.00
CA LEU A 543 33.32 -64.21 12.89
C LEU A 543 32.68 -64.88 14.12
N ALA A 544 32.95 -64.39 15.33
CA ALA A 544 32.30 -64.88 16.54
C ALA A 544 30.77 -64.62 16.51
N LYS A 545 30.34 -63.44 16.06
CA LYS A 545 28.91 -63.10 15.93
C LYS A 545 28.22 -63.96 14.87
N THR A 546 28.86 -64.20 13.72
CA THR A 546 28.34 -65.09 12.66
C THR A 546 28.30 -66.54 13.13
N SER A 547 29.30 -66.98 13.89
CA SER A 547 29.35 -68.33 14.49
C SER A 547 28.27 -68.52 15.55
N ILE A 548 28.00 -67.50 16.38
CA ILE A 548 26.89 -67.51 17.35
C ILE A 548 25.54 -67.55 16.62
N LEU A 549 25.36 -66.80 15.54
CA LEU A 549 24.14 -66.83 14.72
C LEU A 549 23.96 -68.17 13.99
N LEU A 550 25.05 -68.77 13.51
CA LEU A 550 25.05 -70.10 12.90
C LEU A 550 24.73 -71.18 13.94
N LEU A 551 25.33 -71.12 15.13
CA LEU A 551 25.02 -71.98 16.27
C LEU A 551 23.58 -71.82 16.74
N ALA A 552 23.04 -70.60 16.78
CA ALA A 552 21.63 -70.35 17.08
C ALA A 552 20.70 -70.94 16.02
N LYS A 553 21.07 -70.89 14.73
CA LYS A 553 20.33 -71.55 13.64
C LYS A 553 20.43 -73.09 13.68
N ILE A 554 21.58 -73.64 14.05
CA ILE A 554 21.80 -75.09 14.20
C ILE A 554 21.03 -75.62 15.42
N LYS A 555 21.05 -74.91 16.56
CA LYS A 555 20.28 -75.26 17.77
C LYS A 555 18.76 -75.23 17.55
N LYS A 556 18.28 -74.46 16.57
CA LYS A 556 16.87 -74.42 16.15
C LYS A 556 16.47 -75.58 15.21
N LYS A 557 17.42 -76.36 14.68
CA LYS A 557 17.21 -77.45 13.71
C LYS A 557 17.51 -78.86 14.27
N LEU A 558 17.89 -78.99 15.54
CA LEU A 558 18.03 -80.27 16.23
C LEU A 558 16.74 -80.56 17.03
N PRO A 559 15.90 -81.53 16.62
CA PRO A 559 14.79 -82.00 17.45
C PRO A 559 15.33 -82.83 18.62
N ILE A 560 14.67 -82.70 19.76
CA ILE A 560 14.99 -83.33 21.05
C ILE A 560 15.40 -84.80 20.89
N PHE A 561 16.56 -85.14 21.44
CA PHE A 561 16.83 -86.44 22.06
C PHE A 561 17.46 -86.20 23.42
#